data_AF-A0A8T2YE90-F1
#
_entry.id   AF-A0A8T2YE90-F1
#
_cell.length_a   1.000
_cell.length_b   1.000
_cell.length_c   1.000
_cell.angle_alpha   90.00
_cell.angle_beta   90.00
_cell.angle_gamma   90.00
#
_symmetry.space_group_name_H-M   'P 1'
#
loop_
_entity.id
_entity.type
_entity.pdbx_description
1 polymer ?
#
loop_
_entity_poly.entity_id
_entity_poly.type
_entity_poly.pdbx_seq_one_letter_code
_entity_poly.pdbx_strand_id
1 'polypeptide(L)'
;MKVGGGVFYGALRATSFLLSLRRHTTLRAFSCSSFPGESIVSPRAKKGLFPLAIPLARNSSDAVIALLRWPTAPPGMEMPVVEVRKHGVWLLAKTVDQYINRILVEEDADISSEGNADLFHAAADAGDNLYEKGDYAKSQILDLDVYLLKKVGLFPDVLERKVMLHLQKGDHVSALVTGEFYTKKKHFPGFARPFAFNAEVMLKIGRKLEAKDAARGALKSPWWTLGCRYQAWAAQIISLFHFIVLCCVFSSFLEFILLRLESYPGCCSDSTMGG
;
A
#
# COMPACT_ATOMS: atom_id res chain seq x y z
N MET A 1 44.51 24.98 -18.85
CA MET A 1 43.52 26.05 -19.12
C MET A 1 42.20 25.42 -19.51
N LYS A 2 41.12 25.88 -18.87
CA LYS A 2 39.67 25.83 -19.21
C LYS A 2 39.45 26.02 -20.74
N VAL A 3 38.42 25.51 -21.45
CA VAL A 3 36.95 25.46 -21.25
C VAL A 3 36.37 24.41 -22.24
N GLY A 4 35.50 23.46 -21.84
CA GLY A 4 34.04 23.42 -22.15
C GLY A 4 33.74 22.66 -23.45
N GLY A 5 32.69 21.85 -23.64
CA GLY A 5 31.44 21.60 -22.93
C GLY A 5 30.38 21.31 -24.01
N GLY A 6 29.77 20.12 -24.02
CA GLY A 6 28.72 19.77 -24.98
C GLY A 6 28.44 18.28 -25.10
N VAL A 7 27.77 17.69 -24.11
CA VAL A 7 27.15 16.36 -24.25
C VAL A 7 25.73 16.57 -24.76
N PHE A 8 25.49 16.16 -26.01
CA PHE A 8 24.17 16.08 -26.61
C PHE A 8 23.31 15.05 -25.84
N TYR A 9 22.29 15.51 -25.13
CA TYR A 9 21.20 14.63 -24.71
C TYR A 9 20.36 14.30 -25.95
N GLY A 10 20.60 13.11 -26.51
CA GLY A 10 19.71 12.52 -27.50
C GLY A 10 18.32 12.34 -26.90
N ALA A 11 17.36 13.10 -27.41
CA ALA A 11 15.95 12.95 -27.14
C ALA A 11 15.50 11.54 -27.58
N LEU A 12 15.52 10.57 -26.65
CA LEU A 12 14.89 9.28 -26.86
C LEU A 12 13.38 9.47 -26.81
N ARG A 13 12.85 9.72 -28.02
CA ARG A 13 11.46 9.65 -28.47
C ARG A 13 10.48 9.06 -27.45
N ALA A 14 9.57 9.92 -26.99
CA ALA A 14 8.37 9.62 -26.22
C ALA A 14 7.36 8.67 -26.92
N THR A 15 7.72 8.06 -28.05
CA THR A 15 6.88 7.12 -28.80
C THR A 15 7.04 5.67 -28.37
N SER A 16 8.13 5.26 -27.70
CA SER A 16 8.25 3.89 -27.19
C SER A 16 7.46 3.64 -25.89
N PHE A 17 7.23 4.69 -25.10
CA PHE A 17 6.48 4.60 -23.83
C PHE A 17 4.98 4.34 -24.06
N LEU A 18 4.41 4.92 -25.13
CA LEU A 18 3.03 4.67 -25.56
C LEU A 18 2.85 3.30 -26.20
N LEU A 19 3.91 2.71 -26.75
CA LEU A 19 3.90 1.35 -27.31
C LEU A 19 4.08 0.27 -26.24
N SER A 20 4.77 0.55 -25.14
CA SER A 20 4.84 -0.36 -23.99
C SER A 20 3.52 -0.43 -23.20
N LEU A 21 2.82 0.71 -23.06
CA LEU A 21 1.45 0.72 -22.51
C LEU A 21 0.42 0.02 -23.41
N ARG A 22 0.73 -0.23 -24.69
CA ARG A 22 -0.16 -0.96 -25.62
C ARG A 22 -0.09 -2.48 -25.46
N ARG A 23 0.87 -3.03 -24.70
CA ARG A 23 1.03 -4.49 -24.53
C ARG A 23 0.44 -5.05 -23.23
N HIS A 24 -0.06 -4.21 -22.34
CA HIS A 24 -0.80 -4.66 -21.15
C HIS A 24 -2.30 -4.53 -21.40
N THR A 25 -2.90 -5.58 -21.98
CA THR A 25 -4.36 -5.78 -22.06
C THR A 25 -5.04 -5.60 -20.69
N THR A 26 -4.33 -5.88 -19.60
CA THR A 26 -4.80 -5.77 -18.21
C THR A 26 -5.10 -4.34 -17.72
N LEU A 27 -4.46 -3.30 -18.26
CA LEU A 27 -4.79 -1.91 -17.90
C LEU A 27 -6.08 -1.41 -18.56
N ARG A 28 -6.48 -2.01 -19.70
CA ARG A 28 -7.76 -1.68 -20.34
C ARG A 28 -8.93 -2.27 -19.58
N ALA A 29 -8.83 -3.52 -19.11
CA ALA A 29 -9.88 -4.11 -18.26
C ALA A 29 -10.09 -3.32 -16.98
N PHE A 30 -9.01 -2.89 -16.31
CA PHE A 30 -9.12 -2.03 -15.13
C PHE A 30 -9.81 -0.69 -15.39
N SER A 31 -9.66 -0.12 -16.59
CA SER A 31 -10.33 1.13 -16.97
C SER A 31 -11.79 0.94 -17.35
N CYS A 32 -12.23 -0.30 -17.58
CA CYS A 32 -13.57 -0.62 -18.06
C CYS A 32 -14.45 -1.29 -17.00
N SER A 33 -13.86 -1.95 -16.00
CA SER A 33 -14.58 -2.53 -14.87
C SER A 33 -14.95 -1.43 -13.88
N SER A 34 -16.18 -0.91 -13.98
CA SER A 34 -16.80 -0.12 -12.90
C SER A 34 -17.03 -1.05 -11.71
N PHE A 35 -16.19 -0.96 -10.69
CA PHE A 35 -16.42 -1.66 -9.43
C PHE A 35 -17.57 -0.96 -8.67
N PRO A 36 -18.46 -1.72 -7.98
CA PRO A 36 -19.60 -1.13 -7.28
C PRO A 36 -19.15 -0.06 -6.27
N GLY A 37 -19.58 1.19 -6.47
CA GLY A 37 -19.26 2.32 -5.58
C GLY A 37 -17.91 3.01 -5.81
N GLU A 38 -17.20 2.68 -6.89
CA GLU A 38 -15.96 3.35 -7.28
C GLU A 38 -16.13 4.21 -8.54
N SER A 39 -15.48 5.37 -8.56
CA SER A 39 -15.45 6.26 -9.72
C SER A 39 -14.09 6.19 -10.41
N ILE A 40 -14.09 5.99 -11.74
CA ILE A 40 -12.86 5.92 -12.53
C ILE A 40 -12.16 7.29 -12.51
N VAL A 41 -10.85 7.29 -12.27
CA VAL A 41 -10.01 8.49 -12.21
C VAL A 41 -8.97 8.43 -13.32
N SER A 42 -8.79 9.53 -14.05
CA SER A 42 -7.76 9.62 -15.08
C SER A 42 -6.36 9.43 -14.49
N PRO A 43 -5.47 8.62 -15.10
CA PRO A 43 -4.06 8.48 -14.69
C PRO A 43 -3.27 9.79 -14.63
N ARG A 44 -3.76 10.85 -15.29
CA ARG A 44 -3.17 12.20 -15.31
C ARG A 44 -3.63 13.08 -14.14
N ALA A 45 -4.70 12.71 -13.45
CA ALA A 45 -5.29 13.49 -12.36
C ALA A 45 -4.48 13.34 -11.06
N LYS A 46 -3.23 13.81 -11.04
CA LYS A 46 -2.27 13.65 -9.93
C LYS A 46 -2.30 14.77 -8.88
N LYS A 47 -3.16 15.78 -9.05
CA LYS A 47 -3.21 16.94 -8.16
C LYS A 47 -3.61 16.49 -6.74
N GLY A 48 -2.77 16.79 -5.75
CA GLY A 48 -3.02 16.43 -4.35
C GLY A 48 -2.83 14.95 -4.02
N LEU A 49 -2.27 14.13 -4.92
CA LEU A 49 -2.01 12.72 -4.70
C LEU A 49 -0.54 12.43 -4.41
N PHE A 50 -0.30 11.25 -3.84
CA PHE A 50 1.06 10.75 -3.63
C PHE A 50 1.83 10.72 -4.97
N PRO A 51 3.00 11.37 -5.10
CA PRO A 51 3.63 11.63 -6.41
C PRO A 51 3.95 10.37 -7.24
N LEU A 52 4.17 9.25 -6.57
CA LEU A 52 4.52 7.97 -7.19
C LEU A 52 3.30 7.12 -7.53
N ALA A 53 2.11 7.54 -7.10
CA ALA A 53 0.86 6.87 -7.41
C ALA A 53 0.35 7.30 -8.80
N ILE A 54 -0.19 6.35 -9.54
CA ILE A 54 -0.91 6.54 -10.79
C ILE A 54 -2.36 6.15 -10.50
N PRO A 55 -3.28 7.12 -10.35
CA PRO A 55 -4.65 6.83 -9.94
C PRO A 55 -5.39 6.04 -11.02
N LEU A 56 -6.27 5.15 -10.56
CA LEU A 56 -7.15 4.32 -11.40
C LEU A 56 -8.62 4.54 -11.03
N ALA A 57 -8.93 4.48 -9.74
CA ALA A 57 -10.28 4.60 -9.23
C ALA A 57 -10.30 5.30 -7.86
N ARG A 58 -11.44 5.86 -7.48
CA ARG A 58 -11.69 6.47 -6.18
C ARG A 58 -12.91 5.84 -5.55
N ASN A 59 -12.79 5.42 -4.29
CA ASN A 59 -13.92 4.86 -3.53
C ASN A 59 -14.75 5.94 -2.84
N SER A 60 -15.85 5.53 -2.22
CA SER A 60 -16.77 6.38 -1.45
C SER A 60 -16.15 7.06 -0.22
N SER A 61 -15.07 6.50 0.34
CA SER A 61 -14.29 7.06 1.46
C SER A 61 -13.18 8.03 1.01
N ASP A 62 -13.22 8.51 -0.24
CA ASP A 62 -12.22 9.37 -0.88
C ASP A 62 -10.84 8.74 -1.08
N ALA A 63 -10.65 7.48 -0.69
CA ALA A 63 -9.43 6.74 -0.91
C ALA A 63 -9.26 6.44 -2.40
N VAL A 64 -8.02 6.47 -2.89
CA VAL A 64 -7.71 6.32 -4.32
C VAL A 64 -6.94 5.04 -4.55
N ILE A 65 -7.51 4.14 -5.33
CA ILE A 65 -6.82 2.96 -5.84
C ILE A 65 -5.90 3.43 -6.97
N ALA A 66 -4.64 3.02 -6.88
CA ALA A 66 -3.59 3.47 -7.76
C ALA A 66 -2.54 2.38 -8.01
N LEU A 67 -1.82 2.51 -9.11
CA LEU A 67 -0.56 1.78 -9.30
C LEU A 67 0.57 2.56 -8.67
N LEU A 68 1.45 1.88 -7.94
CA LEU A 68 2.57 2.51 -7.28
C LEU A 68 3.87 2.30 -8.07
N ARG A 69 4.45 3.39 -8.58
CA ARG A 69 5.79 3.36 -9.16
C ARG A 69 6.83 3.39 -8.04
N TRP A 70 7.31 2.21 -7.62
CA TRP A 70 8.31 2.13 -6.55
C TRP A 70 9.64 2.79 -6.97
N PRO A 71 10.26 3.69 -6.15
CA PRO A 71 11.45 4.44 -6.54
C PRO A 71 12.69 3.57 -6.77
N THR A 72 12.86 2.56 -5.93
CA THR A 72 14.03 1.65 -5.91
C THR A 72 13.61 0.22 -6.23
N ALA A 73 12.77 0.05 -7.25
CA ALA A 73 12.20 -1.25 -7.59
C ALA A 73 13.34 -2.23 -7.95
N PRO A 74 13.48 -3.38 -7.25
CA PRO A 74 14.42 -4.40 -7.67
C PRO A 74 14.01 -4.95 -9.05
N PRO A 75 14.96 -5.45 -9.85
CA PRO A 75 14.66 -6.08 -11.13
C PRO A 75 13.60 -7.19 -10.96
N GLY A 76 12.57 -7.16 -11.80
CA GLY A 76 11.46 -8.12 -11.74
C GLY A 76 10.34 -7.79 -10.75
N MET A 77 10.43 -6.67 -10.00
CA MET A 77 9.27 -6.18 -9.23
C MET A 77 8.28 -5.49 -10.16
N GLU A 78 7.10 -6.09 -10.32
CA GLU A 78 5.96 -5.49 -10.99
C GLU A 78 5.40 -4.30 -10.19
N MET A 79 4.56 -3.49 -10.85
CA MET A 79 3.95 -2.31 -10.24
C MET A 79 2.79 -2.73 -9.32
N PRO A 80 2.91 -2.56 -7.99
CA PRO A 80 1.86 -3.02 -7.09
C PRO A 80 0.63 -2.12 -7.14
N VAL A 81 -0.51 -2.73 -6.84
CA VAL A 81 -1.79 -2.04 -6.66
C VAL A 81 -1.89 -1.61 -5.21
N VAL A 82 -2.15 -0.32 -5.00
CA VAL A 82 -2.20 0.29 -3.69
C VAL A 82 -3.43 1.15 -3.50
N GLU A 83 -3.82 1.34 -2.26
CA GLU A 83 -4.80 2.33 -1.84
C GLU A 83 -4.06 3.52 -1.23
N VAL A 84 -4.21 4.68 -1.84
CA VAL A 84 -3.71 5.96 -1.34
C VAL A 84 -4.75 6.56 -0.42
N ARG A 85 -4.40 6.67 0.86
CA ARG A 85 -5.21 7.32 1.88
C ARG A 85 -4.57 8.65 2.28
N LYS A 86 -5.29 9.46 3.07
CA LYS A 86 -4.79 10.74 3.61
C LYS A 86 -3.44 10.63 4.31
N HIS A 87 -3.16 9.49 4.95
CA HIS A 87 -1.96 9.29 5.79
C HIS A 87 -1.12 8.08 5.36
N GLY A 88 -0.90 7.94 4.06
CA GLY A 88 0.02 6.94 3.51
C GLY A 88 -0.62 6.03 2.49
N VAL A 89 0.12 4.99 2.14
CA VAL A 89 -0.18 4.07 1.06
C VAL A 89 -0.31 2.66 1.64
N TRP A 90 -1.41 2.00 1.31
CA TRP A 90 -1.71 0.64 1.71
C TRP A 90 -1.53 -0.29 0.52
N LEU A 91 -0.79 -1.37 0.70
CA LEU A 91 -0.62 -2.36 -0.36
C LEU A 91 -1.88 -3.23 -0.44
N LEU A 92 -2.52 -3.27 -1.60
CA LEU A 92 -3.66 -4.14 -1.87
C LEU A 92 -3.19 -5.45 -2.50
N ALA A 93 -2.36 -5.38 -3.54
CA ALA A 93 -1.80 -6.56 -4.21
C ALA A 93 -0.44 -6.25 -4.83
N LYS A 94 0.36 -7.31 -5.06
CA LYS A 94 1.70 -7.15 -5.65
C LYS A 94 1.66 -6.91 -7.15
N THR A 95 0.65 -7.45 -7.81
CA THR A 95 0.43 -7.33 -9.25
C THR A 95 -1.03 -6.99 -9.54
N VAL A 96 -1.26 -6.47 -10.74
CA VAL A 96 -2.59 -6.14 -11.27
C VAL A 96 -3.43 -7.42 -11.37
N ASP A 97 -2.84 -8.49 -11.91
CA ASP A 97 -3.47 -9.80 -12.09
C ASP A 97 -3.90 -10.42 -10.75
N GLN A 98 -3.04 -10.32 -9.73
CA GLN A 98 -3.36 -10.80 -8.38
C GLN A 98 -4.54 -10.03 -7.77
N TYR A 99 -4.65 -8.73 -8.05
CA TYR A 99 -5.77 -7.91 -7.58
C TYR A 99 -7.09 -8.26 -8.30
N ILE A 100 -7.06 -8.37 -9.63
CA ILE A 100 -8.25 -8.75 -10.42
C ILE A 100 -8.76 -10.13 -9.99
N ASN A 101 -7.86 -11.11 -9.89
CA ASN A 101 -8.22 -12.47 -9.49
C ASN A 101 -8.86 -12.47 -8.09
N ARG A 102 -8.32 -11.70 -7.15
CA ARG A 102 -8.95 -11.53 -5.83
C ARG A 102 -10.38 -11.00 -5.93
N ILE A 103 -10.61 -9.95 -6.71
CA ILE A 103 -11.94 -9.36 -6.86
C ILE A 103 -12.91 -10.39 -7.47
N LEU A 104 -12.48 -11.11 -8.50
CA LEU A 104 -13.30 -12.15 -9.15
C LEU A 104 -13.67 -13.28 -8.17
N VAL A 105 -12.74 -13.67 -7.29
CA VAL A 105 -12.96 -14.69 -6.27
C VAL A 105 -13.89 -14.19 -5.16
N GLU A 106 -13.69 -12.96 -4.68
CA GLU A 106 -14.57 -12.35 -3.67
C GLU A 106 -16.00 -12.20 -4.21
N GLU A 107 -16.14 -11.85 -5.49
CA GLU A 107 -17.42 -11.75 -6.20
C GLU A 107 -18.09 -13.11 -6.41
N ASP A 108 -17.34 -14.15 -6.80
CA ASP A 108 -17.87 -15.52 -6.96
C ASP A 108 -18.29 -16.15 -5.63
N ALA A 109 -17.72 -15.69 -4.52
CA ALA A 109 -18.08 -16.16 -3.18
C ALA A 109 -19.32 -15.45 -2.61
N ASP A 110 -19.71 -14.28 -3.14
CA ASP A 110 -20.91 -13.56 -2.70
C ASP A 110 -22.16 -14.14 -3.37
N ILE A 111 -22.96 -14.86 -2.58
CA ILE A 111 -24.18 -15.55 -3.05
C ILE A 111 -25.28 -14.55 -3.42
N SER A 112 -25.20 -13.30 -2.95
CA SER A 112 -26.25 -12.29 -3.13
C SER A 112 -26.21 -11.54 -4.46
N SER A 113 -25.16 -11.73 -5.27
CA SER A 113 -24.91 -10.98 -6.50
C SER A 113 -25.48 -11.66 -7.75
N GLU A 114 -26.80 -11.87 -7.79
CA GLU A 114 -27.51 -12.33 -9.00
C GLU A 114 -27.31 -11.39 -10.23
N GLY A 115 -26.76 -10.19 -10.03
CA GLY A 115 -26.51 -9.17 -11.07
C GLY A 115 -25.09 -9.10 -11.66
N ASN A 116 -24.09 -9.86 -11.18
CA ASN A 116 -22.68 -9.56 -11.50
C ASN A 116 -22.05 -10.32 -12.68
N ALA A 117 -22.87 -10.83 -13.63
CA ALA A 117 -22.36 -11.33 -14.91
C ALA A 117 -21.49 -10.26 -15.63
N ASP A 118 -21.84 -8.99 -15.47
CA ASP A 118 -21.15 -7.85 -16.08
C ASP A 118 -19.68 -7.72 -15.66
N LEU A 119 -19.32 -8.08 -14.42
CA LEU A 119 -17.94 -8.03 -13.95
C LEU A 119 -17.09 -9.12 -14.59
N PHE A 120 -17.61 -10.35 -14.67
CA PHE A 120 -16.94 -11.45 -15.37
C PHE A 120 -16.83 -11.19 -16.87
N HIS A 121 -17.87 -10.60 -17.49
CA HIS A 121 -17.82 -10.20 -18.90
C HIS A 121 -16.81 -9.07 -19.17
N ALA A 122 -16.74 -8.05 -18.30
CA ALA A 122 -15.74 -6.98 -18.41
C ALA A 122 -14.31 -7.49 -18.16
N ALA A 123 -14.17 -8.50 -17.29
CA ALA A 123 -12.89 -9.16 -17.04
C ALA A 123 -12.47 -10.08 -18.17
N ALA A 124 -13.39 -10.74 -18.89
CA ALA A 124 -13.09 -11.70 -19.96
C ALA A 124 -12.10 -11.15 -21.01
N ASP A 125 -12.30 -9.90 -21.44
CA ASP A 125 -11.42 -9.21 -22.41
C ASP A 125 -9.95 -9.05 -21.96
N ALA A 126 -9.65 -9.18 -20.66
CA ALA A 126 -8.27 -9.23 -20.14
C ALA A 126 -7.98 -10.46 -19.26
N GLY A 127 -8.94 -11.37 -19.10
CA GLY A 127 -9.07 -12.23 -17.93
C GLY A 127 -9.46 -13.67 -18.21
N ASP A 128 -9.60 -14.07 -19.48
CA ASP A 128 -9.85 -15.47 -19.87
C ASP A 128 -8.80 -16.48 -19.34
N ASN A 129 -7.69 -16.01 -18.78
CA ASN A 129 -6.65 -16.85 -18.15
C ASN A 129 -6.49 -16.65 -16.63
N LEU A 130 -7.26 -15.77 -15.96
CA LEU A 130 -7.01 -15.41 -14.55
C LEU A 130 -7.87 -16.18 -13.55
N TYR A 131 -9.16 -16.37 -13.82
CA TYR A 131 -10.09 -17.05 -12.91
C TYR A 131 -11.33 -17.54 -13.67
N GLU A 132 -11.74 -18.80 -13.46
CA GLU A 132 -13.00 -19.31 -14.00
C GLU A 132 -14.11 -19.22 -12.94
N LYS A 133 -15.28 -18.72 -13.35
CA LYS A 133 -16.44 -18.60 -12.47
C LYS A 133 -16.83 -19.98 -11.89
N GLY A 134 -17.10 -20.04 -10.60
CA GLY A 134 -17.40 -21.25 -9.85
C GLY A 134 -16.19 -22.04 -9.36
N ASP A 135 -14.96 -21.62 -9.64
CA ASP A 135 -13.75 -22.31 -9.16
C ASP A 135 -13.63 -22.32 -7.64
N TYR A 136 -14.09 -21.26 -6.96
CA TYR A 136 -14.14 -21.21 -5.50
C TYR A 136 -15.01 -22.34 -4.95
N ALA A 137 -16.24 -22.50 -5.47
CA ALA A 137 -17.15 -23.57 -5.06
C ALA A 137 -16.59 -24.97 -5.38
N LYS A 138 -15.97 -25.15 -6.57
CA LYS A 138 -15.31 -26.42 -6.97
C LYS A 138 -14.16 -26.80 -6.04
N SER A 139 -13.47 -25.82 -5.44
CA SER A 139 -12.30 -26.06 -4.60
C SER A 139 -12.57 -26.72 -3.25
N GLN A 140 -13.83 -26.72 -2.80
CA GLN A 140 -14.29 -27.23 -1.49
C GLN A 140 -13.64 -26.53 -0.27
N ILE A 141 -12.93 -25.41 -0.48
CA ILE A 141 -12.39 -24.61 0.62
C ILE A 141 -13.51 -23.70 1.15
N LEU A 142 -13.93 -23.92 2.39
CA LEU A 142 -15.01 -23.14 3.02
C LEU A 142 -14.60 -21.72 3.43
N ASP A 143 -13.31 -21.51 3.70
CA ASP A 143 -12.75 -20.25 4.20
C ASP A 143 -12.11 -19.46 3.06
N LEU A 144 -12.74 -18.35 2.67
CA LEU A 144 -12.32 -17.48 1.58
C LEU A 144 -10.88 -17.00 1.75
N ASP A 145 -10.48 -16.62 2.96
CA ASP A 145 -9.12 -16.15 3.22
C ASP A 145 -8.10 -17.29 3.03
N VAL A 146 -8.46 -18.54 3.35
CA VAL A 146 -7.60 -19.71 3.06
C VAL A 146 -7.48 -19.94 1.56
N TYR A 147 -8.59 -19.80 0.82
CA TYR A 147 -8.58 -19.93 -0.63
C TYR A 147 -7.66 -18.87 -1.27
N LEU A 148 -7.86 -17.59 -0.92
CA LEU A 148 -7.05 -16.49 -1.43
C LEU A 148 -5.56 -16.72 -1.20
N LEU A 149 -5.15 -17.09 0.02
CA LEU A 149 -3.74 -17.33 0.36
C LEU A 149 -3.14 -18.54 -0.36
N LYS A 150 -3.93 -19.56 -0.68
CA LYS A 150 -3.46 -20.79 -1.33
C LYS A 150 -3.46 -20.72 -2.86
N LYS A 151 -4.49 -20.10 -3.45
CA LYS A 151 -4.76 -20.15 -4.89
C LYS A 151 -4.41 -18.86 -5.63
N VAL A 152 -4.58 -17.71 -4.97
CA VAL A 152 -4.39 -16.40 -5.62
C VAL A 152 -3.04 -15.79 -5.24
N GLY A 153 -2.76 -15.66 -3.94
CA GLY A 153 -1.48 -15.15 -3.46
C GLY A 153 -1.55 -14.52 -2.08
N LEU A 154 -0.46 -13.85 -1.70
CA LEU A 154 -0.35 -13.21 -0.39
C LEU A 154 -0.90 -11.78 -0.43
N PHE A 155 -1.81 -11.50 0.50
CA PHE A 155 -2.42 -10.18 0.67
C PHE A 155 -2.19 -9.67 2.10
N PRO A 156 -1.74 -8.41 2.27
CA PRO A 156 -1.52 -7.80 3.57
C PRO A 156 -2.71 -7.92 4.53
N ASP A 157 -3.89 -7.50 4.09
CA ASP A 157 -5.10 -7.46 4.89
C ASP A 157 -5.61 -8.86 5.26
N VAL A 158 -5.51 -9.85 4.37
CA VAL A 158 -5.88 -11.25 4.65
C VAL A 158 -4.99 -11.83 5.76
N LEU A 159 -3.67 -11.55 5.72
CA LEU A 159 -2.74 -11.98 6.76
C LEU A 159 -3.04 -11.29 8.09
N GLU A 160 -3.32 -9.98 8.08
CA GLU A 160 -3.72 -9.24 9.28
C GLU A 160 -5.02 -9.80 9.89
N ARG A 161 -6.04 -10.12 9.06
CA ARG A 161 -7.28 -10.77 9.51
C ARG A 161 -7.02 -12.12 10.18
N LYS A 162 -6.18 -12.97 9.57
CA LYS A 162 -5.81 -14.28 10.15
C LYS A 162 -5.12 -14.14 11.50
N VAL A 163 -4.18 -13.20 11.64
CA VAL A 163 -3.51 -12.92 12.92
C VAL A 163 -4.53 -12.49 13.97
N MET A 164 -5.42 -11.57 13.64
CA MET A 164 -6.47 -11.11 14.56
C MET A 164 -7.42 -12.24 14.96
N LEU A 165 -7.77 -13.15 14.04
CA LEU A 165 -8.58 -14.33 14.34
C LEU A 165 -7.89 -15.27 15.32
N HIS A 166 -6.59 -15.53 15.16
CA HIS A 166 -5.82 -16.34 16.11
C HIS A 166 -5.77 -15.67 17.50
N LEU A 167 -5.58 -14.35 17.56
CA LEU A 167 -5.65 -13.61 18.82
C LEU A 167 -7.01 -13.73 19.50
N GLN A 168 -8.11 -13.60 18.76
CA GLN A 168 -9.48 -13.74 19.28
C GLN A 168 -9.74 -15.15 19.84
N LYS A 169 -9.14 -16.18 19.24
CA LYS A 169 -9.21 -17.57 19.72
C LYS A 169 -8.30 -17.85 20.92
N GLY A 170 -7.49 -16.89 21.35
CA GLY A 170 -6.47 -17.09 22.38
C GLY A 170 -5.23 -17.86 21.91
N ASP A 171 -5.12 -18.15 20.62
CA ASP A 171 -3.98 -18.86 20.04
C ASP A 171 -2.85 -17.87 19.72
N HIS A 172 -2.11 -17.51 20.76
CA HIS A 172 -1.00 -16.56 20.65
C HIS A 172 0.16 -17.09 19.80
N VAL A 173 0.39 -18.41 19.80
CA VAL A 173 1.49 -19.02 19.05
C VAL A 173 1.23 -18.87 17.55
N SER A 174 0.05 -19.26 17.06
CA SER A 174 -0.29 -19.10 15.64
C SER A 174 -0.36 -17.64 15.22
N ALA A 175 -0.82 -16.74 16.11
CA ALA A 175 -0.81 -15.30 15.86
C ALA A 175 0.63 -14.78 15.64
N LEU A 176 1.57 -15.17 16.49
CA LEU A 176 2.98 -14.78 16.38
C LEU A 176 3.65 -15.38 15.14
N VAL A 177 3.43 -16.67 14.87
CA VAL A 177 3.98 -17.35 13.68
C VAL A 177 3.47 -16.68 12.39
N THR A 178 2.18 -16.35 12.34
CA THR A 178 1.59 -15.67 11.17
C THR A 178 2.08 -14.22 11.05
N GLY A 179 2.22 -13.52 12.17
CA GLY A 179 2.78 -12.17 12.23
C GLY A 179 4.23 -12.13 11.74
N GLU A 180 5.06 -13.06 12.20
CA GLU A 180 6.45 -13.19 11.73
C GLU A 180 6.51 -13.58 10.26
N PHE A 181 5.66 -14.53 9.82
CA PHE A 181 5.53 -14.88 8.42
C PHE A 181 5.23 -13.63 7.57
N TYR A 182 4.32 -12.77 8.01
CA TYR A 182 3.96 -11.54 7.32
C TYR A 182 5.17 -10.59 7.14
N THR A 183 6.10 -10.54 8.09
CA THR A 183 7.29 -9.66 8.01
C THR A 183 8.40 -10.13 7.05
N LYS A 184 8.31 -11.32 6.48
CA LYS A 184 9.36 -11.84 5.59
C LYS A 184 9.55 -10.90 4.39
N LYS A 185 10.79 -10.39 4.22
CA LYS A 185 11.17 -9.41 3.19
C LYS A 185 10.74 -9.78 1.77
N LYS A 186 10.72 -11.08 1.45
CA LYS A 186 10.31 -11.60 0.14
C LYS A 186 8.82 -11.44 -0.16
N HIS A 187 7.98 -11.27 0.86
CA HIS A 187 6.55 -11.16 0.65
C HIS A 187 6.16 -9.76 0.23
N PHE A 188 6.58 -8.73 0.96
CA PHE A 188 6.19 -7.35 0.69
C PHE A 188 7.42 -6.44 0.74
N PRO A 189 8.30 -6.47 -0.27
CA PRO A 189 9.56 -5.75 -0.25
C PRO A 189 9.32 -4.23 -0.15
N GLY A 190 10.03 -3.59 0.77
CA GLY A 190 9.99 -2.14 0.95
C GLY A 190 8.81 -1.60 1.77
N PHE A 191 7.77 -2.40 2.03
CA PHE A 191 6.63 -1.96 2.84
C PHE A 191 6.89 -2.07 4.34
N ALA A 192 6.57 -1.01 5.08
CA ALA A 192 6.73 -0.93 6.53
C ALA A 192 5.58 -1.58 7.31
N ARG A 193 4.35 -1.57 6.75
CA ARG A 193 3.13 -2.10 7.39
C ARG A 193 3.29 -3.50 8.00
N PRO A 194 3.92 -4.49 7.36
CA PRO A 194 4.09 -5.81 7.97
C PRO A 194 4.85 -5.78 9.30
N PHE A 195 5.94 -5.02 9.36
CA PHE A 195 6.74 -4.86 10.58
C PHE A 195 5.98 -4.09 11.65
N ALA A 196 5.25 -3.04 11.24
CA ALA A 196 4.43 -2.24 12.14
C ALA A 196 3.32 -3.09 12.78
N PHE A 197 2.55 -3.81 11.96
CA PHE A 197 1.49 -4.68 12.44
C PHE A 197 2.02 -5.79 13.35
N ASN A 198 3.15 -6.43 13.01
CA ASN A 198 3.74 -7.46 13.86
C ASN A 198 4.17 -6.92 15.24
N ALA A 199 4.68 -5.68 15.30
CA ALA A 199 4.97 -5.01 16.57
C ALA A 199 3.70 -4.77 17.41
N GLU A 200 2.59 -4.35 16.77
CA GLU A 200 1.29 -4.20 17.44
C GLU A 200 0.79 -5.53 18.02
N VAL A 201 0.95 -6.63 17.28
CA VAL A 201 0.58 -7.98 17.71
C VAL A 201 1.41 -8.43 18.92
N MET A 202 2.72 -8.26 18.87
CA MET A 202 3.61 -8.57 19.99
C MET A 202 3.28 -7.75 21.23
N LEU A 203 2.92 -6.48 21.06
CA LEU A 203 2.50 -5.61 22.15
C LEU A 203 1.19 -6.09 22.79
N LYS A 204 0.19 -6.50 21.99
CA LYS A 204 -1.08 -7.05 22.48
C LYS A 204 -0.90 -8.33 23.30
N ILE A 205 0.08 -9.17 22.95
CA ILE A 205 0.41 -10.40 23.69
C ILE A 205 1.28 -10.12 24.92
N GLY A 206 1.80 -8.91 25.09
CA GLY A 206 2.64 -8.51 26.23
C GLY A 206 4.15 -8.66 26.02
N ARG A 207 4.61 -9.01 24.82
CA ARG A 207 6.05 -9.15 24.46
C ARG A 207 6.67 -7.79 24.12
N LYS A 208 6.75 -6.90 25.11
CA LYS A 208 7.12 -5.47 24.93
C LYS A 208 8.50 -5.26 24.30
N LEU A 209 9.53 -6.03 24.70
CA LEU A 209 10.90 -5.88 24.18
C LEU A 209 10.98 -6.22 22.69
N GLU A 210 10.33 -7.30 22.28
CA GLU A 210 10.29 -7.72 20.88
C GLU A 210 9.43 -6.79 20.03
N ALA A 211 8.30 -6.34 20.58
CA ALA A 211 7.48 -5.31 19.93
C ALA A 211 8.31 -4.05 19.64
N LYS A 212 9.17 -3.64 20.59
CA LYS A 212 10.08 -2.50 20.42
C LYS A 212 11.07 -2.72 19.28
N ASP A 213 11.69 -3.90 19.19
CA ASP A 213 12.64 -4.20 18.12
C ASP A 213 11.97 -4.33 16.74
N ALA A 214 10.78 -4.93 16.69
CA ALA A 214 9.95 -4.97 15.49
C ALA A 214 9.54 -3.57 15.02
N ALA A 215 9.13 -2.69 15.94
CA ALA A 215 8.78 -1.31 15.63
C ALA A 215 9.99 -0.51 15.11
N ARG A 216 11.19 -0.72 15.67
CA ARG A 216 12.43 -0.15 15.12
C ARG A 216 12.72 -0.66 13.71
N GLY A 217 12.41 -1.93 13.43
CA GLY A 217 12.46 -2.50 12.09
C GLY A 217 11.56 -1.76 11.11
N ALA A 218 10.32 -1.47 11.51
CA ALA A 218 9.36 -0.72 10.69
C ALA A 218 9.86 0.69 10.32
N LEU A 219 10.53 1.39 11.25
CA LEU A 219 11.06 2.73 11.04
C LEU A 219 12.22 2.81 10.02
N LYS A 220 12.86 1.68 9.70
CA LYS A 220 13.89 1.60 8.66
C LYS A 220 13.31 1.62 7.25
N SER A 221 12.01 1.36 7.11
CA SER A 221 11.29 1.37 5.84
C SER A 221 10.68 2.76 5.58
N PRO A 222 10.31 3.09 4.33
CA PRO A 222 9.71 4.39 4.02
C PRO A 222 8.41 4.60 4.78
N TRP A 223 8.33 5.71 5.54
CA TRP A 223 7.25 5.91 6.51
C TRP A 223 5.86 5.97 5.86
N TRP A 224 5.77 6.44 4.62
CA TRP A 224 4.52 6.50 3.85
C TRP A 224 3.90 5.11 3.54
N THR A 225 4.58 4.01 3.89
CA THR A 225 4.07 2.63 3.79
C THR A 225 3.68 2.01 5.14
N LEU A 226 3.66 2.78 6.22
CA LEU A 226 3.26 2.30 7.55
C LEU A 226 1.76 1.97 7.65
N GLY A 227 0.95 2.53 6.76
CA GLY A 227 -0.50 2.36 6.76
C GLY A 227 -1.22 3.05 7.93
N CYS A 228 -0.55 3.89 8.71
CA CYS A 228 -1.16 4.56 9.86
C CYS A 228 -0.72 6.02 9.98
N ARG A 229 -1.42 6.77 10.84
CA ARG A 229 -1.02 8.14 11.18
C ARG A 229 0.34 8.12 11.87
N TYR A 230 1.27 8.95 11.41
CA TYR A 230 2.62 9.04 11.98
C TYR A 230 2.60 9.35 13.48
N GLN A 231 1.69 10.21 13.93
CA GLN A 231 1.56 10.54 15.35
C GLN A 231 1.11 9.33 16.18
N ALA A 232 0.20 8.52 15.65
CA ALA A 232 -0.25 7.31 16.33
C ALA A 232 0.89 6.30 16.44
N TRP A 233 1.67 6.14 15.37
CA TRP A 233 2.84 5.27 15.35
C TRP A 233 3.95 5.75 16.28
N ALA A 234 4.27 7.05 16.23
CA ALA A 234 5.25 7.67 17.11
C ALA A 234 4.84 7.55 18.59
N ALA A 235 3.56 7.76 18.92
CA ALA A 235 3.05 7.59 20.28
C ALA A 235 3.15 6.14 20.77
N GLN A 236 2.82 5.16 19.93
CA GLN A 236 3.02 3.73 20.27
C GLN A 236 4.49 3.44 20.56
N ILE A 237 5.40 3.92 19.71
CA ILE A 237 6.84 3.75 19.92
C ILE A 237 7.29 4.47 21.20
N ILE A 238 6.93 5.73 21.42
CA ILE A 238 7.30 6.46 22.64
C ILE A 238 6.81 5.72 23.89
N SER A 239 5.60 5.16 23.86
CA SER A 239 5.07 4.33 24.96
C SER A 239 5.87 3.04 25.20
N LEU A 240 6.45 2.45 24.15
CA LEU A 240 7.39 1.32 24.24
C LEU A 240 8.78 1.73 24.74
N PHE A 241 9.11 3.02 24.70
CA PHE A 241 10.42 3.57 25.10
C PHE A 241 10.41 4.21 26.51
N HIS A 242 9.25 4.29 27.17
CA HIS A 242 9.12 4.69 28.57
C HIS A 242 9.64 3.62 29.54
N PHE A 243 10.97 3.58 29.67
CA PHE A 243 11.62 3.40 30.99
C PHE A 243 13.06 3.96 31.07
N ILE A 244 13.69 4.42 29.97
CA ILE A 244 15.13 4.83 30.04
C ILE A 244 15.44 6.21 29.43
N VAL A 245 14.61 6.79 28.56
CA VAL A 245 15.04 7.97 27.76
C VAL A 245 14.22 9.24 28.00
N LEU A 246 13.30 9.26 28.98
CA LEU A 246 12.55 10.48 29.27
C LEU A 246 13.41 11.59 29.93
N CYS A 247 14.60 11.28 30.46
CA CYS A 247 15.45 12.30 31.10
C CYS A 247 16.53 12.92 30.21
N CYS A 248 16.95 12.33 29.07
CA CYS A 248 18.18 12.80 28.42
C CYS A 248 18.09 13.18 26.93
N VAL A 249 17.14 12.66 26.14
CA VAL A 249 17.20 12.85 24.67
C VAL A 249 15.93 13.50 24.10
N PHE A 250 14.80 13.43 24.80
CA PHE A 250 13.53 13.93 24.28
C PHE A 250 13.38 15.46 24.32
N SER A 251 14.12 16.17 25.19
CA SER A 251 14.13 17.64 25.21
C SER A 251 14.78 18.21 23.94
N SER A 252 15.90 17.64 23.49
CA SER A 252 16.69 18.22 22.40
C SER A 252 16.14 17.90 21.00
N PHE A 253 15.46 16.76 20.84
CA PHE A 253 14.97 16.35 19.50
C PHE A 253 13.60 16.94 19.15
N LEU A 254 12.76 17.23 20.16
CA LEU A 254 11.46 17.87 19.94
C LEU A 254 11.61 19.38 19.69
N GLU A 255 12.56 20.06 20.37
CA GLU A 255 12.95 21.43 20.03
C GLU A 255 13.45 21.55 18.58
N PHE A 256 14.25 20.59 18.12
CA PHE A 256 14.79 20.62 16.75
C PHE A 256 13.71 20.47 15.66
N ILE A 257 12.62 19.74 15.95
CA ILE A 257 11.50 19.58 15.02
C ILE A 257 10.56 20.79 15.07
N LEU A 258 10.34 21.39 16.25
CA LEU A 258 9.50 22.59 16.40
C LEU A 258 10.18 23.85 15.85
N LEU A 259 11.47 24.06 16.08
CA LEU A 259 12.24 25.20 15.54
C LEU A 259 12.30 25.20 13.99
N ARG A 260 12.20 24.04 13.36
CA ARG A 260 12.18 23.93 11.90
C ARG A 260 10.83 24.23 11.26
N LEU A 261 9.75 24.26 12.05
CA LEU A 261 8.42 24.65 11.59
C LEU A 261 8.16 26.16 11.72
N GLU A 262 8.92 26.86 12.57
CA GLU A 262 8.84 28.33 12.71
C GLU A 262 9.75 29.11 11.73
N SER A 263 10.64 28.43 11.01
CA SER A 263 11.60 29.07 10.09
C SER A 263 11.14 29.09 8.62
N TYR A 264 9.86 29.35 8.35
CA TYR A 264 9.39 29.81 7.04
C TYR A 264 8.97 31.28 7.15
N PRO A 265 9.83 32.26 6.80
CA PRO A 265 9.37 33.63 6.65
C PRO A 265 8.41 33.68 5.45
N GLY A 266 7.17 34.12 5.72
CA GLY A 266 6.19 34.39 4.69
C GLY A 266 6.69 35.50 3.76
N CYS A 267 6.92 35.17 2.50
CA CYS A 267 6.89 36.15 1.43
C CYS A 267 5.42 36.56 1.22
N CYS A 268 5.00 37.66 1.84
CA CYS A 268 3.92 38.49 1.32
C CYS A 268 4.50 39.87 1.02
N SER A 269 4.48 40.17 -0.27
CA SER A 269 4.95 41.38 -0.93
C SER A 269 4.12 42.61 -0.57
N ASP A 270 4.84 43.72 -0.38
CA ASP A 270 4.36 45.09 -0.35
C ASP A 270 3.42 45.44 -1.52
N SER A 271 2.34 46.15 -1.20
CA SER A 271 1.70 47.09 -2.13
C SER A 271 1.00 48.20 -1.33
N THR A 272 1.80 49.17 -0.88
CA THR A 272 1.34 50.49 -0.47
C THR A 272 1.23 51.37 -1.72
N MET A 273 0.00 51.74 -2.08
CA MET A 273 -0.26 52.87 -2.98
C MET A 273 0.09 54.17 -2.24
N GLY A 274 0.96 54.98 -2.86
CA GLY A 274 1.11 56.40 -2.58
C GLY A 274 -0.03 57.21 -3.18
N GLY A 275 -0.13 58.47 -2.73
CA GLY A 275 -1.13 59.45 -3.16
C GLY A 275 -0.89 60.09 -4.51
#